data_AF-A0A7R9D140-F1
#
_entry.id   AF-A0A7R9D140-F1
#
_cell.length_a   1.000
_cell.length_b   1.000
_cell.length_c   1.000
_cell.angle_alpha   90.00
_cell.angle_beta   90.00
_cell.angle_gamma   90.00
#
_symmetry.space_group_name_H-M   'P 1'
#
loop_
_entity.id
_entity.type
_entity.pdbx_description
1 polymer ?
#
loop_
_entity_poly.entity_id
_entity_poly.type
_entity_poly.pdbx_seq_one_letter_code
_entity_poly.pdbx_strand_id
1 'polypeptide(L)'
;MVANSFCVVVIIALQAVSRCIVQAVYCSQFHGLLSKLCVAHSVFFSDDGAINDEDEDDEDEEMQPSRRSHRRSQVLDQSLPLDNAILQDLLMELIHHKDAWPFLRPVQKAQVPDYHLIIKRPMDFGRIKNKLNMLVYVHNSEFIADTLLVFENCQMYNQSEAEEYKAACDPFLKCKLAFCKTIADECQPFLQRFQTSKPMTPYLFEAVEKLLRYLMNRCVKPDLMKCTGPKLLSIDTKKSENLILSKNIDIGFATKRLLGETAITVTERQKLEFIHECRSMLTTMIAKLQEKSPLKQKAVRGLSSLDPCVIQHSPQLAQKRFSFLLEELNHANIINDVLAENAKKEYLHFCNLKKSELQEIFRPCDQFSDEVGLDTIYGSFLIGEANYKHLWEVIKICLVLSHGNATVEGGFSVNKSLLVENMHEKTVIAQRHIHDEIQEAGGIKNIHISKKMLDYVRGARKRYHEYLEMKKQEKSEKDKKKAEKRKLDIQVKDLEGERKKLMMATEEKREAIDVELQELKKKQASLY
;
A
#
# COMPACT_ATOMS: atom_id res chain seq x y z
N MET A 1 -19.53 7.74 22.90
CA MET A 1 -19.64 6.81 21.75
C MET A 1 -19.69 7.49 20.38
N VAL A 2 -19.67 8.83 20.26
CA VAL A 2 -19.82 9.53 18.95
C VAL A 2 -18.47 10.01 18.34
N ALA A 3 -17.39 10.02 19.11
CA ALA A 3 -16.03 10.29 18.61
C ALA A 3 -15.49 9.22 17.64
N ASN A 4 -16.15 8.05 17.53
CA ASN A 4 -15.69 6.95 16.68
C ASN A 4 -15.96 7.18 15.19
N SER A 5 -17.02 7.88 14.79
CA SER A 5 -17.41 7.95 13.37
C SER A 5 -16.45 8.82 12.53
N PHE A 6 -16.02 9.96 13.07
CA PHE A 6 -15.08 10.87 12.39
C PHE A 6 -13.67 10.27 12.30
N CYS A 7 -13.20 9.67 13.39
CA CYS A 7 -11.94 8.93 13.45
C CYS A 7 -11.91 7.80 12.41
N VAL A 8 -12.94 6.95 12.41
CA VAL A 8 -13.09 5.84 11.46
C VAL A 8 -13.10 6.33 10.01
N VAL A 9 -13.68 7.49 9.71
CA VAL A 9 -13.77 8.04 8.35
C VAL A 9 -12.42 8.56 7.82
N VAL A 10 -11.59 9.20 8.66
CA VAL A 10 -10.22 9.62 8.32
C VAL A 10 -9.31 8.40 8.16
N ILE A 11 -9.44 7.42 9.05
CA ILE A 11 -8.68 6.17 9.05
C ILE A 11 -9.04 5.30 7.82
N ILE A 12 -10.33 5.18 7.50
CA ILE A 12 -10.78 4.51 6.26
C ILE A 12 -10.22 5.24 5.03
N ALA A 13 -10.07 6.56 5.05
CA ALA A 13 -9.54 7.29 3.91
C ALA A 13 -8.02 7.13 3.72
N LEU A 14 -7.25 7.09 4.81
CA LEU A 14 -5.82 6.75 4.78
C LEU A 14 -5.60 5.30 4.30
N GLN A 15 -6.36 4.35 4.87
CA GLN A 15 -6.35 2.94 4.48
C GLN A 15 -6.80 2.75 3.04
N ALA A 16 -7.81 3.48 2.59
CA ALA A 16 -8.33 3.37 1.24
C ALA A 16 -7.45 4.09 0.22
N VAL A 17 -6.68 5.12 0.56
CA VAL A 17 -5.65 5.70 -0.33
C VAL A 17 -4.45 4.77 -0.42
N SER A 18 -3.93 4.27 0.70
CA SER A 18 -2.82 3.30 0.69
C SER A 18 -3.22 2.02 -0.04
N ARG A 19 -4.38 1.43 0.28
CA ARG A 19 -4.93 0.28 -0.45
C ARG A 19 -5.33 0.64 -1.87
N CYS A 20 -5.76 1.85 -2.21
CA CYS A 20 -6.02 2.20 -3.60
C CYS A 20 -4.75 2.40 -4.39
N ILE A 21 -3.66 2.93 -3.83
CA ILE A 21 -2.36 2.99 -4.50
C ILE A 21 -1.92 1.56 -4.79
N VAL A 22 -1.96 0.67 -3.78
CA VAL A 22 -1.59 -0.74 -3.91
C VAL A 22 -2.54 -1.50 -4.86
N GLN A 23 -3.84 -1.34 -4.72
CA GLN A 23 -4.86 -2.06 -5.49
C GLN A 23 -5.10 -1.45 -6.87
N ALA A 24 -4.69 -0.21 -7.12
CA ALA A 24 -4.64 0.38 -8.45
C ALA A 24 -3.53 -0.19 -9.30
N VAL A 25 -2.35 -0.27 -8.70
CA VAL A 25 -1.20 -0.97 -9.25
C VAL A 25 -1.58 -2.44 -9.55
N TYR A 26 -2.45 -3.03 -8.72
CA TYR A 26 -3.01 -4.38 -8.86
C TYR A 26 -4.06 -4.59 -10.00
N CYS A 27 -4.73 -3.55 -10.53
CA CYS A 27 -5.87 -3.73 -11.47
C CYS A 27 -5.61 -3.32 -12.92
N SER A 28 -4.37 -3.02 -13.31
CA SER A 28 -4.02 -2.71 -14.70
C SER A 28 -3.68 -3.97 -15.50
N GLN A 29 -3.82 -3.94 -16.83
CA GLN A 29 -3.66 -5.11 -17.72
C GLN A 29 -2.26 -5.75 -17.73
N PHE A 30 -1.28 -5.15 -17.04
CA PHE A 30 0.00 -5.76 -16.73
C PHE A 30 -0.15 -6.71 -15.54
N HIS A 31 -0.39 -8.00 -15.83
CA HIS A 31 -0.51 -9.03 -14.81
C HIS A 31 0.71 -9.02 -13.86
N GLY A 32 0.43 -8.61 -12.62
CA GLY A 32 1.18 -8.93 -11.41
C GLY A 32 2.54 -8.28 -11.16
N LEU A 33 3.37 -8.02 -12.16
CA LEU A 33 4.75 -7.55 -11.98
C LEU A 33 4.89 -6.23 -11.18
N LEU A 34 3.81 -5.45 -11.20
CA LEU A 34 3.71 -4.05 -10.81
C LEU A 34 3.53 -3.80 -9.30
N SER A 35 2.75 -4.64 -8.61
CA SER A 35 2.55 -4.49 -7.17
C SER A 35 3.84 -4.77 -6.38
N LYS A 36 4.77 -5.53 -6.98
CA LYS A 36 5.97 -6.03 -6.32
C LYS A 36 7.14 -5.04 -6.38
N LEU A 37 7.34 -4.27 -7.45
CA LEU A 37 8.46 -3.31 -7.51
C LEU A 37 8.26 -2.05 -6.68
N CYS A 38 7.02 -1.65 -6.39
CA CYS A 38 6.80 -0.44 -5.62
C CYS A 38 7.23 -0.56 -4.15
N VAL A 39 7.43 -1.78 -3.66
CA VAL A 39 7.83 -2.08 -2.28
C VAL A 39 9.31 -2.50 -2.19
N ALA A 40 10.07 -2.46 -3.28
CA ALA A 40 11.48 -2.86 -3.29
C ALA A 40 12.32 -1.85 -4.08
N HIS A 41 12.91 -0.87 -3.37
CA HIS A 41 13.88 0.03 -3.97
C HIS A 41 15.30 -0.38 -3.60
N SER A 42 16.03 -0.92 -4.59
CA SER A 42 17.50 -0.82 -4.78
C SER A 42 18.06 -1.82 -5.82
N VAL A 43 17.27 -2.72 -6.40
CA VAL A 43 17.87 -3.85 -7.18
C VAL A 43 18.11 -3.57 -8.67
N PHE A 44 17.51 -2.54 -9.27
CA PHE A 44 17.39 -2.49 -10.74
C PHE A 44 18.39 -1.61 -11.51
N PHE A 45 19.19 -0.78 -10.84
CA PHE A 45 20.23 0.01 -11.51
C PHE A 45 21.45 0.15 -10.61
N SER A 46 22.32 -0.84 -10.66
CA SER A 46 23.74 -0.67 -10.35
C SER A 46 24.51 -0.99 -11.62
N ASP A 47 24.60 0.00 -12.51
CA ASP A 47 25.76 0.19 -13.40
C ASP A 47 26.46 1.44 -12.82
N ASP A 48 27.78 1.48 -12.60
CA ASP A 48 28.81 1.34 -13.63
C ASP A 48 30.05 0.59 -13.13
N GLY A 49 30.76 0.02 -14.10
CA GLY A 49 32.01 -0.68 -13.91
C GLY A 49 33.19 0.20 -13.48
N ALA A 50 34.19 -0.48 -12.93
CA ALA A 50 35.57 -0.03 -12.95
C ALA A 50 36.43 -1.24 -13.31
N ILE A 51 37.07 -1.12 -14.47
CA ILE A 51 38.29 -1.83 -14.84
C ILE A 51 39.34 -1.51 -13.76
N ASN A 52 40.04 -2.52 -13.28
CA ASN A 52 41.48 -2.46 -13.02
C ASN A 52 42.02 -3.89 -13.02
N ASP A 53 42.95 -4.11 -13.94
CA ASP A 53 43.84 -5.26 -14.07
C ASP A 53 44.89 -5.29 -12.93
N GLU A 54 45.61 -6.42 -12.86
CA GLU A 54 46.84 -6.71 -12.09
C GLU A 54 46.60 -7.01 -10.59
N ASP A 55 46.99 -8.15 -9.97
CA ASP A 55 48.07 -9.12 -10.23
C ASP A 55 47.75 -10.54 -9.72
N GLU A 56 48.43 -11.54 -10.32
CA GLU A 56 48.55 -12.95 -9.89
C GLU A 56 49.34 -13.07 -8.57
N ASP A 57 48.93 -13.99 -7.67
CA ASP A 57 49.76 -15.13 -7.22
C ASP A 57 49.10 -15.90 -6.06
N ASP A 58 49.39 -17.19 -6.06
CA ASP A 58 48.83 -18.33 -5.30
C ASP A 58 48.93 -18.24 -3.76
N GLU A 59 48.00 -18.91 -3.06
CA GLU A 59 48.25 -20.09 -2.18
C GLU A 59 47.06 -20.39 -1.25
N ASP A 60 46.82 -21.68 -1.07
CA ASP A 60 45.81 -22.32 -0.22
C ASP A 60 45.96 -21.98 1.28
N GLU A 61 44.85 -21.82 2.04
CA GLU A 61 44.68 -22.45 3.36
C GLU A 61 43.30 -22.19 4.03
N GLU A 62 42.99 -23.09 4.95
CA GLU A 62 41.68 -23.46 5.50
C GLU A 62 40.89 -22.40 6.31
N MET A 63 39.58 -22.64 6.29
CA MET A 63 38.49 -21.88 6.89
C MET A 63 38.42 -21.98 8.43
N GLN A 64 38.66 -20.88 9.15
CA GLN A 64 38.06 -20.62 10.48
C GLN A 64 37.70 -19.13 10.68
N PRO A 65 36.56 -18.81 11.34
CA PRO A 65 36.04 -17.43 11.38
C PRO A 65 36.65 -16.62 12.53
N SER A 66 37.52 -15.66 12.21
CA SER A 66 37.97 -14.64 13.17
C SER A 66 37.03 -13.43 13.20
N ARG A 67 36.60 -13.06 14.41
CA ARG A 67 35.82 -11.86 14.70
C ARG A 67 36.68 -10.61 14.48
N ARG A 68 36.41 -9.82 13.43
CA ARG A 68 36.90 -8.45 13.31
C ARG A 68 35.76 -7.45 13.11
N SER A 69 35.57 -6.66 14.17
CA SER A 69 34.80 -5.42 14.24
C SER A 69 35.03 -4.53 13.01
N HIS A 70 34.01 -4.41 12.17
CA HIS A 70 33.88 -3.31 11.21
C HIS A 70 32.83 -2.33 11.75
N ARG A 71 33.31 -1.20 12.27
CA ARG A 71 32.57 0.07 12.25
C ARG A 71 32.24 0.36 10.79
N ARG A 72 31.05 -0.04 10.33
CA ARG A 72 30.53 0.32 9.02
C ARG A 72 29.56 1.49 9.21
N SER A 73 29.87 2.58 8.52
CA SER A 73 29.09 3.80 8.42
C SER A 73 27.61 3.48 8.17
N GLN A 74 26.71 4.16 8.90
CA GLN A 74 25.25 4.09 8.72
C GLN A 74 24.88 4.57 7.31
N VAL A 75 24.79 3.65 6.37
CA VAL A 75 23.93 3.81 5.19
C VAL A 75 22.65 3.06 5.54
N LEU A 76 21.53 3.79 5.66
CA LEU A 76 20.21 3.19 5.88
C LEU A 76 19.95 2.17 4.78
N ASP A 77 19.87 0.89 5.14
CA ASP A 77 19.33 -0.17 4.31
C ASP A 77 17.84 0.12 4.08
N GLN A 78 17.51 0.57 2.87
CA GLN A 78 16.17 1.02 2.44
C GLN A 78 15.28 -0.14 1.95
N SER A 79 15.53 -1.39 2.38
CA SER A 79 14.68 -2.52 2.00
C SER A 79 13.44 -2.64 2.91
N LEU A 80 12.25 -2.53 2.31
CA LEU A 80 10.98 -2.67 3.04
C LEU A 80 10.80 -4.12 3.56
N PRO A 81 10.08 -4.30 4.68
CA PRO A 81 9.87 -5.62 5.27
C PRO A 81 8.97 -6.50 4.37
N LEU A 82 9.07 -7.82 4.53
CA LEU A 82 8.23 -8.76 3.80
C LEU A 82 6.73 -8.54 4.05
N ASP A 83 5.92 -8.43 3.00
CA ASP A 83 4.46 -8.52 3.06
C ASP A 83 3.99 -9.86 2.49
N ASN A 84 3.88 -10.86 3.36
CA ASN A 84 3.61 -12.23 2.93
C ASN A 84 2.26 -12.36 2.20
N ALA A 85 1.21 -11.67 2.67
CA ALA A 85 -0.13 -11.78 2.10
C ALA A 85 -0.18 -11.26 0.66
N ILE A 86 0.38 -10.07 0.41
CA ILE A 86 0.44 -9.49 -0.94
C ILE A 86 1.31 -10.36 -1.85
N LEU A 87 2.45 -10.85 -1.36
CA LEU A 87 3.34 -11.68 -2.15
C LEU A 87 2.70 -13.03 -2.52
N GLN A 88 1.87 -13.60 -1.63
CA GLN A 88 1.10 -14.82 -1.88
C GLN A 88 0.07 -14.62 -2.98
N ASP A 89 -0.78 -13.59 -2.88
CA ASP A 89 -1.80 -13.29 -3.90
C ASP A 89 -1.15 -13.13 -5.27
N LEU A 90 -0.03 -12.42 -5.32
CA LEU A 90 0.67 -12.17 -6.56
C LEU A 90 1.43 -13.40 -7.09
N LEU A 91 1.93 -14.27 -6.21
CA LEU A 91 2.45 -15.54 -6.67
C LEU A 91 1.33 -16.41 -7.27
N MET A 92 0.13 -16.34 -6.71
CA MET A 92 -1.03 -17.05 -7.25
C MET A 92 -1.44 -16.50 -8.62
N GLU A 93 -1.33 -15.20 -8.87
CA GLU A 93 -1.54 -14.65 -10.22
C GLU A 93 -0.52 -15.17 -11.23
N LEU A 94 0.77 -15.18 -10.85
CA LEU A 94 1.83 -15.72 -11.71
C LEU A 94 1.60 -17.20 -12.01
N ILE A 95 1.18 -17.99 -11.02
CA ILE A 95 0.89 -19.42 -11.18
C ILE A 95 -0.33 -19.68 -12.08
N HIS A 96 -1.36 -18.83 -12.01
CA HIS A 96 -2.58 -19.02 -12.80
C HIS A 96 -2.52 -18.38 -14.19
N HIS A 97 -1.43 -17.68 -14.52
CA HIS A 97 -1.26 -17.13 -15.86
C HIS A 97 -1.23 -18.26 -16.90
N LYS A 98 -1.89 -18.08 -18.04
CA LYS A 98 -2.02 -19.10 -19.10
C LYS A 98 -0.66 -19.60 -19.60
N ASP A 99 0.35 -18.74 -19.60
CA ASP A 99 1.70 -19.02 -20.08
C ASP A 99 2.65 -19.46 -18.94
N ALA A 100 2.13 -19.68 -17.73
CA ALA A 100 2.95 -20.03 -16.56
C ALA A 100 3.42 -21.49 -16.54
N TRP A 101 2.87 -22.34 -17.42
CA TRP A 101 3.04 -23.79 -17.40
C TRP A 101 4.50 -24.29 -17.31
N PRO A 102 5.53 -23.64 -17.93
CA PRO A 102 6.92 -24.10 -17.81
C PRO A 102 7.53 -23.80 -16.43
N PHE A 103 6.97 -22.84 -15.70
CA PHE A 103 7.55 -22.27 -14.49
C PHE A 103 6.92 -22.79 -13.20
N LEU A 104 5.89 -23.65 -13.31
CA LEU A 104 5.12 -24.12 -12.15
C LEU A 104 5.91 -25.07 -11.24
N ARG A 105 6.88 -25.80 -11.80
CA ARG A 105 7.64 -26.84 -11.11
C ARG A 105 9.12 -26.82 -11.53
N PRO A 106 10.02 -27.37 -10.69
CA PRO A 106 11.43 -27.47 -11.04
C PRO A 106 11.65 -28.28 -12.32
N VAL A 107 12.58 -27.83 -13.17
CA VAL A 107 13.01 -28.58 -14.36
C VAL A 107 13.67 -29.89 -13.94
N GLN A 108 13.12 -31.01 -14.42
CA GLN A 108 13.59 -32.34 -14.03
C GLN A 108 14.77 -32.78 -14.89
N LYS A 109 15.85 -33.23 -14.26
CA LYS A 109 17.04 -33.76 -14.95
C LYS A 109 16.72 -34.93 -15.89
N ALA A 110 15.68 -35.72 -15.58
CA ALA A 110 15.25 -36.81 -16.46
C ALA A 110 14.68 -36.32 -17.81
N GLN A 111 14.06 -35.14 -17.82
CA GLN A 111 13.48 -34.54 -19.03
C GLN A 111 14.50 -33.66 -19.76
N VAL A 112 15.34 -32.95 -18.99
CA VAL A 112 16.33 -32.00 -19.51
C VAL A 112 17.68 -32.27 -18.82
N PRO A 113 18.50 -33.21 -19.34
CA PRO A 113 19.68 -33.73 -18.64
C PRO A 113 20.79 -32.71 -18.37
N ASP A 114 20.95 -31.73 -19.26
CA ASP A 114 21.99 -30.71 -19.24
C ASP A 114 21.56 -29.39 -18.56
N TYR A 115 20.28 -29.23 -18.21
CA TYR A 115 19.77 -27.99 -17.62
C TYR A 115 20.56 -27.53 -16.41
N HIS A 116 20.83 -28.43 -15.46
CA HIS A 116 21.56 -28.13 -14.22
C HIS A 116 23.08 -28.03 -14.42
N LEU A 117 23.59 -28.35 -15.63
CA LEU A 117 24.98 -28.06 -15.99
C LEU A 117 25.13 -26.60 -16.41
N ILE A 118 24.11 -26.05 -17.07
CA ILE A 118 24.09 -24.67 -17.59
C ILE A 118 23.57 -23.70 -16.50
N ILE A 119 22.37 -23.96 -15.98
CA ILE A 119 21.70 -23.10 -15.00
C ILE A 119 22.18 -23.42 -13.58
N LYS A 120 22.94 -22.48 -13.00
CA LYS A 120 23.57 -22.64 -11.67
C LYS A 120 22.61 -22.39 -10.51
N ARG A 121 21.64 -21.51 -10.68
CA ARG A 121 20.65 -21.14 -9.65
C ARG A 121 19.22 -21.40 -10.14
N PRO A 122 18.80 -22.67 -10.27
CA PRO A 122 17.47 -23.01 -10.75
C PRO A 122 16.37 -22.48 -9.81
N MET A 123 15.34 -21.86 -10.38
CA MET A 123 14.20 -21.30 -9.65
C MET A 123 12.90 -21.56 -10.41
N ASP A 124 11.79 -21.68 -9.68
CA ASP A 124 10.44 -21.92 -10.19
C ASP A 124 9.38 -21.40 -9.21
N PHE A 125 8.13 -21.23 -9.66
CA PHE A 125 7.05 -20.71 -8.82
C PHE A 125 6.68 -21.67 -7.68
N GLY A 126 6.90 -22.98 -7.83
CA GLY A 126 6.74 -23.95 -6.74
C GLY A 126 7.76 -23.75 -5.62
N ARG A 127 9.03 -23.54 -5.96
CA ARG A 127 10.09 -23.19 -5.00
C ARG A 127 9.85 -21.86 -4.33
N ILE A 128 9.50 -20.83 -5.10
CA ILE A 128 9.17 -19.50 -4.56
C ILE A 128 7.99 -19.60 -3.58
N LYS A 129 6.96 -20.40 -3.91
CA LYS A 129 5.82 -20.66 -3.01
C LYS A 129 6.25 -21.30 -1.71
N ASN A 130 7.13 -22.31 -1.78
CA ASN A 130 7.64 -22.98 -0.59
C ASN A 130 8.50 -22.03 0.26
N LYS A 131 9.40 -21.25 -0.35
CA LYS A 131 10.22 -20.25 0.35
C LYS A 131 9.35 -19.20 1.04
N LEU A 132 8.28 -18.72 0.38
CA LEU A 132 7.35 -17.76 0.94
C LEU A 132 6.54 -18.34 2.11
N ASN A 133 6.04 -19.58 1.97
CA ASN A 133 5.30 -20.29 3.03
C ASN A 133 6.18 -20.64 4.24
N MET A 134 7.45 -20.91 4.01
CA MET A 134 8.43 -21.20 5.05
C MET A 134 9.05 -19.93 5.67
N LEU A 135 8.57 -18.75 5.30
CA LEU A 135 9.10 -17.45 5.77
C LEU A 135 10.61 -17.31 5.56
N VAL A 136 11.13 -17.87 4.45
CA VAL A 136 12.55 -17.79 4.09
C VAL A 136 12.94 -16.38 3.66
N TYR A 137 12.01 -15.64 3.06
CA TYR A 137 12.24 -14.27 2.65
C TYR A 137 12.13 -13.32 3.85
N VAL A 138 13.09 -12.42 4.01
CA VAL A 138 13.07 -11.36 5.03
C VAL A 138 12.54 -10.05 4.43
N HIS A 139 12.82 -9.83 3.15
CA HIS A 139 12.47 -8.62 2.41
C HIS A 139 11.73 -8.94 1.10
N ASN A 140 10.85 -8.05 0.66
CA ASN A 140 10.14 -8.20 -0.61
C ASN A 140 11.10 -8.27 -1.83
N SER A 141 12.25 -7.61 -1.74
CA SER A 141 13.30 -7.63 -2.77
C SER A 141 13.80 -9.05 -3.07
N GLU A 142 13.91 -9.92 -2.07
CA GLU A 142 14.40 -11.29 -2.22
C GLU A 142 13.40 -12.17 -2.97
N PHE A 143 12.10 -12.02 -2.68
CA PHE A 143 11.03 -12.68 -3.43
C PHE A 143 11.06 -12.25 -4.91
N ILE A 144 11.25 -10.96 -5.16
CA ILE A 144 11.26 -10.37 -6.50
C ILE A 144 12.47 -10.87 -7.29
N ALA A 145 13.65 -10.87 -6.68
CA ALA A 145 14.87 -11.39 -7.29
C ALA A 145 14.69 -12.85 -7.74
N ASP A 146 14.13 -13.70 -6.88
CA ASP A 146 13.85 -15.09 -7.26
C ASP A 146 12.80 -15.20 -8.38
N THR A 147 11.79 -14.32 -8.39
CA THR A 147 10.77 -14.30 -9.46
C THR A 147 11.37 -13.91 -10.82
N LEU A 148 12.27 -12.93 -10.84
CA LEU A 148 12.98 -12.53 -12.07
C LEU A 148 13.92 -13.63 -12.55
N LEU A 149 14.61 -14.28 -11.61
CA LEU A 149 15.52 -15.38 -11.89
C LEU A 149 14.84 -16.54 -12.63
N VAL A 150 13.54 -16.79 -12.41
CA VAL A 150 12.76 -17.76 -13.20
C VAL A 150 12.81 -17.43 -14.69
N PHE A 151 12.57 -16.17 -15.05
CA PHE A 151 12.54 -15.72 -16.45
C PHE A 151 13.95 -15.61 -17.04
N GLU A 152 14.92 -15.13 -16.26
CA GLU A 152 16.33 -15.06 -16.68
C GLU A 152 16.91 -16.44 -16.98
N ASN A 153 16.66 -17.42 -16.11
CA ASN A 153 17.06 -18.81 -16.35
C ASN A 153 16.41 -19.39 -17.61
N CYS A 154 15.13 -19.05 -17.85
CA CYS A 154 14.43 -19.50 -19.05
C CYS A 154 15.07 -18.91 -20.32
N GLN A 155 15.38 -17.62 -20.32
CA GLN A 155 16.01 -16.93 -21.45
C GLN A 155 17.46 -17.37 -21.68
N MET A 156 18.19 -17.72 -20.62
CA MET A 156 19.57 -18.19 -20.71
C MET A 156 19.66 -19.60 -21.29
N TYR A 157 18.70 -20.49 -20.97
CA TYR A 157 18.73 -21.88 -21.40
C TYR A 157 18.04 -22.10 -22.75
N ASN A 158 16.87 -21.50 -22.96
CA ASN A 158 16.03 -21.80 -24.13
C ASN A 158 16.36 -20.89 -25.32
N GLN A 159 16.27 -21.44 -26.53
CA GLN A 159 16.39 -20.67 -27.78
C GLN A 159 15.15 -19.81 -28.03
N SER A 160 15.29 -18.72 -28.81
CA SER A 160 14.22 -17.74 -29.05
C SER A 160 12.93 -18.32 -29.65
N GLU A 161 13.05 -19.43 -30.35
CA GLU A 161 11.94 -20.10 -31.05
C GLU A 161 11.14 -21.02 -30.12
N ALA A 162 11.71 -21.44 -29.00
CA ALA A 162 11.10 -22.36 -28.04
C ALA A 162 9.82 -21.78 -27.42
N GLU A 163 8.83 -22.63 -27.15
CA GLU A 163 7.57 -22.19 -26.55
C GLU A 163 7.76 -21.68 -25.13
N GLU A 164 8.68 -22.29 -24.38
CA GLU A 164 9.10 -21.86 -23.04
C GLU A 164 9.74 -20.48 -23.07
N TYR A 165 10.59 -20.22 -24.06
CA TYR A 165 11.20 -18.90 -24.24
C TYR A 165 10.13 -17.86 -24.55
N LYS A 166 9.23 -18.14 -25.50
CA LYS A 166 8.11 -17.25 -25.84
C LYS A 166 7.17 -17.00 -24.66
N ALA A 167 6.95 -18.00 -23.81
CA ALA A 167 6.16 -17.89 -22.58
C ALA A 167 6.83 -17.02 -21.51
N ALA A 168 8.17 -16.98 -21.46
CA ALA A 168 8.94 -16.11 -20.56
C ALA A 168 9.20 -14.70 -21.13
N CYS A 169 9.16 -14.53 -22.45
CA CYS A 169 9.68 -13.35 -23.13
C CYS A 169 8.57 -12.33 -23.39
N ASP A 170 8.39 -11.43 -22.42
CA ASP A 170 7.74 -10.14 -22.66
C ASP A 170 8.82 -9.12 -23.08
N PRO A 171 8.84 -8.67 -24.35
CA PRO A 171 9.87 -7.74 -24.84
C PRO A 171 9.87 -6.41 -24.09
N PHE A 172 8.76 -6.05 -23.43
CA PHE A 172 8.65 -4.82 -22.66
C PHE A 172 8.80 -5.04 -21.16
N LEU A 173 9.19 -6.23 -20.67
CA LEU A 173 9.29 -6.53 -19.24
C LEU A 173 10.11 -5.48 -18.49
N LYS A 174 11.33 -5.18 -18.99
CA LYS A 174 12.21 -4.16 -18.40
C LYS A 174 11.57 -2.77 -18.43
N CYS A 175 10.90 -2.41 -19.53
CA CYS A 175 10.20 -1.12 -19.65
C CYS A 175 9.05 -1.02 -18.66
N LYS A 176 8.23 -2.08 -18.52
CA LYS A 176 7.16 -2.18 -17.53
C LYS A 176 7.74 -1.93 -16.15
N LEU A 177 8.72 -2.74 -15.72
CA LEU A 177 9.40 -2.64 -14.43
C LEU A 177 9.88 -1.22 -14.11
N ALA A 178 10.57 -0.57 -15.05
CA ALA A 178 11.07 0.79 -14.89
C ALA A 178 9.94 1.83 -14.74
N PHE A 179 8.84 1.65 -15.47
CA PHE A 179 7.67 2.50 -15.36
C PHE A 179 6.98 2.35 -14.00
N CYS A 180 6.82 1.11 -13.53
CA CYS A 180 6.30 0.81 -12.19
C CYS A 180 7.11 1.50 -11.12
N LYS A 181 8.44 1.33 -11.20
CA LYS A 181 9.38 1.88 -10.23
C LYS A 181 9.31 3.40 -10.19
N THR A 182 9.16 4.04 -11.35
CA THR A 182 8.99 5.50 -11.40
C THR A 182 7.74 5.93 -10.61
N ILE A 183 6.61 5.25 -10.81
CA ILE A 183 5.38 5.49 -10.03
C ILE A 183 5.54 5.18 -8.55
N ALA A 184 6.27 4.12 -8.21
CA ALA A 184 6.60 3.79 -6.83
C ALA A 184 7.34 4.93 -6.14
N ASP A 185 8.43 5.37 -6.76
CA ASP A 185 9.35 6.38 -6.24
C ASP A 185 8.60 7.72 -6.02
N GLU A 186 7.58 8.00 -6.83
CA GLU A 186 6.67 9.15 -6.66
C GLU A 186 5.71 8.99 -5.47
N CYS A 187 5.20 7.77 -5.24
CA CYS A 187 4.28 7.49 -4.14
C CYS A 187 5.01 7.33 -2.79
N GLN A 188 6.27 6.90 -2.81
CA GLN A 188 7.03 6.51 -1.62
C GLN A 188 7.18 7.63 -0.56
N PRO A 189 7.48 8.90 -0.92
CA PRO A 189 7.54 9.98 0.06
C PRO A 189 6.21 10.20 0.79
N PHE A 190 5.08 10.01 0.10
CA PHE A 190 3.76 10.07 0.73
C PHE A 190 3.60 8.89 1.71
N LEU A 191 3.91 7.67 1.30
CA LEU A 191 3.76 6.50 2.17
C LEU A 191 4.63 6.62 3.42
N GLN A 192 5.91 6.96 3.29
CA GLN A 192 6.83 7.13 4.41
C GLN A 192 6.36 8.22 5.38
N ARG A 193 5.92 9.37 4.85
CA ARG A 193 5.48 10.50 5.66
C ARG A 193 4.26 10.17 6.52
N PHE A 194 3.36 9.31 6.06
CA PHE A 194 2.13 8.96 6.77
C PHE A 194 2.22 7.65 7.56
N GLN A 195 3.35 6.93 7.49
CA GLN A 195 3.65 5.73 8.27
C GLN A 195 4.41 6.08 9.56
N THR A 196 3.82 6.93 10.40
CA THR A 196 4.44 7.41 11.65
C THR A 196 3.41 7.50 12.78
N SER A 197 3.87 7.47 14.02
CA SER A 197 3.03 7.69 15.21
C SER A 197 2.63 9.16 15.42
N LYS A 198 3.21 10.07 14.64
CA LYS A 198 2.94 11.52 14.71
C LYS A 198 1.57 11.88 14.15
N PRO A 199 0.97 13.01 14.57
CA PRO A 199 -0.34 13.43 14.09
C PRO A 199 -0.24 14.02 12.67
N MET A 200 -0.29 13.17 11.65
CA MET A 200 -0.08 13.59 10.25
C MET A 200 -1.34 14.07 9.53
N THR A 201 -2.52 13.89 10.11
CA THR A 201 -3.79 14.21 9.45
C THR A 201 -3.93 15.68 9.01
N PRO A 202 -3.41 16.70 9.73
CA PRO A 202 -3.39 18.08 9.25
C PRO A 202 -2.74 18.25 7.86
N TYR A 203 -1.72 17.44 7.56
CA TYR A 203 -1.02 17.47 6.26
C TYR A 203 -1.70 16.65 5.16
N LEU A 204 -2.70 15.82 5.50
CA LEU A 204 -3.25 14.82 4.59
C LEU A 204 -3.89 15.43 3.35
N PHE A 205 -4.60 16.55 3.51
CA PHE A 205 -5.28 17.21 2.41
C PHE A 205 -4.29 17.65 1.33
N GLU A 206 -3.27 18.44 1.70
CA GLU A 206 -2.30 18.95 0.73
C GLU A 206 -1.41 17.82 0.18
N ALA A 207 -1.09 16.80 1.00
CA ALA A 207 -0.30 15.66 0.56
C ALA A 207 -1.01 14.81 -0.50
N VAL A 208 -2.30 14.50 -0.32
CA VAL A 208 -3.09 13.73 -1.30
C VAL A 208 -3.38 14.55 -2.55
N GLU A 209 -3.64 15.85 -2.41
CA GLU A 209 -3.79 16.78 -3.53
C GLU A 209 -2.53 16.77 -4.41
N LYS A 210 -1.36 16.93 -3.78
CA LYS A 210 -0.07 16.94 -4.47
C LYS A 210 0.23 15.60 -5.16
N LEU A 211 -0.03 14.47 -4.50
CA LEU A 211 0.15 13.14 -5.08
C LEU A 211 -0.75 12.93 -6.31
N LEU A 212 -2.05 13.20 -6.17
CA LEU A 212 -3.00 13.10 -7.29
C LEU A 212 -2.59 14.00 -8.45
N ARG A 213 -2.23 15.26 -8.16
CA ARG A 213 -1.78 16.22 -9.18
C ARG A 213 -0.55 15.73 -9.91
N TYR A 214 0.44 15.21 -9.19
CA TYR A 214 1.66 14.67 -9.77
C TYR A 214 1.33 13.56 -10.78
N LEU A 215 0.57 12.56 -10.34
CA LEU A 215 0.17 11.42 -11.17
C LEU A 215 -0.66 11.86 -12.38
N MET A 216 -1.61 12.77 -12.18
CA MET A 216 -2.48 13.28 -13.23
C MET A 216 -1.73 14.10 -14.27
N ASN A 217 -0.72 14.90 -13.88
CA ASN A 217 0.09 15.68 -14.83
C ASN A 217 0.81 14.80 -15.87
N ARG A 218 1.00 13.50 -15.59
CA ARG A 218 1.64 12.56 -16.51
C ARG A 218 0.75 12.15 -17.69
N CYS A 219 -0.57 12.25 -17.55
CA CYS A 219 -1.52 11.76 -18.56
C CYS A 219 -2.76 12.63 -18.81
N VAL A 220 -3.03 13.66 -18.02
CA VAL A 220 -4.17 14.57 -18.13
C VAL A 220 -3.75 15.86 -18.84
N LYS A 221 -4.66 16.46 -19.62
CA LYS A 221 -4.39 17.73 -20.33
C LYS A 221 -4.08 18.88 -19.36
N PRO A 222 -3.05 19.72 -19.63
CA PRO A 222 -2.66 20.82 -18.75
C PRO A 222 -3.80 21.81 -18.41
N ASP A 223 -4.72 22.05 -19.35
CA ASP A 223 -5.84 22.98 -19.12
C ASP A 223 -6.79 22.52 -18.01
N LEU A 224 -6.97 21.21 -17.84
CA LEU A 224 -7.81 20.63 -16.79
C LEU A 224 -7.09 20.65 -15.43
N MET A 225 -5.75 20.66 -15.44
CA MET A 225 -4.92 20.65 -14.23
C MET A 225 -4.85 22.01 -13.51
N LYS A 226 -5.49 23.06 -14.03
CA LYS A 226 -5.58 24.39 -13.39
C LYS A 226 -6.46 24.40 -12.12
N CYS A 227 -7.31 23.39 -11.93
CA CYS A 227 -8.16 23.29 -10.74
C CYS A 227 -7.38 22.78 -9.52
N THR A 228 -7.86 23.01 -8.29
CA THR A 228 -7.20 22.62 -7.03
C THR A 228 -8.13 21.87 -6.07
N GLY A 229 -7.54 21.11 -5.15
CA GLY A 229 -8.26 20.44 -4.08
C GLY A 229 -9.33 19.45 -4.60
N PRO A 230 -10.57 19.46 -4.08
CA PRO A 230 -11.59 18.48 -4.46
C PRO A 230 -11.99 18.53 -5.94
N LYS A 231 -11.73 19.64 -6.65
CA LYS A 231 -12.05 19.74 -8.09
C LYS A 231 -11.23 18.76 -8.93
N LEU A 232 -10.03 18.36 -8.48
CA LEU A 232 -9.24 17.31 -9.14
C LEU A 232 -9.99 15.98 -9.21
N LEU A 233 -10.87 15.70 -8.25
CA LEU A 233 -11.67 14.47 -8.21
C LEU A 233 -12.78 14.43 -9.27
N SER A 234 -13.12 15.58 -9.86
CA SER A 234 -14.17 15.70 -10.89
C SER A 234 -13.65 15.44 -12.30
N ILE A 235 -12.33 15.39 -12.49
CA ILE A 235 -11.72 15.11 -13.79
C ILE A 235 -11.85 13.62 -14.08
N ASP A 236 -12.69 13.28 -15.05
CA ASP A 236 -12.88 11.90 -15.49
C ASP A 236 -11.69 11.43 -16.34
N THR A 237 -10.84 10.60 -15.76
CA THR A 237 -9.66 10.03 -16.43
C THR A 237 -9.97 8.87 -17.36
N LYS A 238 -11.23 8.42 -17.45
CA LYS A 238 -11.66 7.40 -18.43
C LYS A 238 -11.99 8.01 -19.78
N LYS A 239 -12.31 9.31 -19.83
CA LYS A 239 -12.61 10.01 -21.09
C LYS A 239 -11.33 10.39 -21.81
N SER A 240 -11.19 9.90 -23.05
CA SER A 240 -10.04 10.20 -23.91
C SER A 240 -9.87 11.70 -24.19
N GLU A 241 -10.96 12.48 -24.18
CA GLU A 241 -10.93 13.94 -24.37
C GLU A 241 -10.18 14.69 -23.26
N ASN A 242 -10.10 14.11 -22.06
CA ASN A 242 -9.43 14.71 -20.90
C ASN A 242 -7.93 14.37 -20.84
N LEU A 243 -7.51 13.37 -21.64
CA LEU A 243 -6.15 12.83 -21.62
C LEU A 243 -5.29 13.44 -22.72
N ILE A 244 -3.99 13.47 -22.49
CA ILE A 244 -3.03 13.71 -23.56
C ILE A 244 -2.92 12.47 -24.47
N LEU A 245 -2.44 12.69 -25.70
CA LEU A 245 -2.18 11.61 -26.66
C LEU A 245 -1.19 10.60 -26.07
N SER A 246 -1.40 9.31 -26.31
CA SER A 246 -0.56 8.23 -25.76
C SER A 246 0.94 8.49 -25.99
N LYS A 247 1.33 8.91 -27.20
CA LYS A 247 2.73 9.23 -27.53
C LYS A 247 3.38 10.33 -26.68
N ASN A 248 2.59 11.17 -26.02
CA ASN A 248 3.05 12.31 -25.24
C ASN A 248 2.99 12.06 -23.73
N ILE A 249 2.51 10.89 -23.28
CA ILE A 249 2.46 10.60 -21.85
C ILE A 249 3.87 10.62 -21.26
N ASP A 250 3.96 11.05 -20.02
CA ASP A 250 5.20 10.89 -19.29
C ASP A 250 5.30 9.46 -18.74
N ILE A 251 6.15 8.64 -19.36
CA ILE A 251 6.51 7.29 -18.87
C ILE A 251 7.80 7.27 -18.03
N GLY A 252 8.43 8.43 -17.80
CA GLY A 252 9.67 8.52 -17.04
C GLY A 252 10.92 8.23 -17.88
N PHE A 253 12.07 8.70 -17.39
CA PHE A 253 13.34 8.67 -18.13
C PHE A 253 13.84 7.23 -18.36
N ALA A 254 13.89 6.40 -17.32
CA ALA A 254 14.40 5.03 -17.40
C ALA A 254 13.59 4.18 -18.40
N THR A 255 12.25 4.30 -18.36
CA THR A 255 11.37 3.62 -19.31
C THR A 255 11.61 4.07 -20.74
N LYS A 256 11.76 5.38 -20.99
CA LYS A 256 12.05 5.92 -22.34
C LYS A 256 13.38 5.38 -22.88
N ARG A 257 14.42 5.32 -22.05
CA ARG A 257 15.73 4.77 -22.41
C ARG A 257 15.62 3.29 -22.80
N LEU A 258 15.05 2.46 -21.92
CA LEU A 258 14.86 1.02 -22.17
C LEU A 258 14.00 0.76 -23.42
N LEU A 259 12.96 1.57 -23.65
CA LEU A 259 12.13 1.47 -24.85
C LEU A 259 12.92 1.77 -26.14
N GLY A 260 13.91 2.66 -26.07
CA GLY A 260 14.86 2.93 -27.15
C GLY A 260 15.81 1.76 -27.42
N GLU A 261 16.29 1.09 -26.37
CA GLU A 261 17.16 -0.10 -26.47
C GLU A 261 16.40 -1.33 -27.00
N THR A 262 15.10 -1.44 -26.72
CA THR A 262 14.24 -2.54 -27.19
C THR A 262 13.96 -2.44 -28.70
N ALA A 263 14.38 -1.37 -29.38
CA ALA A 263 14.02 -1.08 -30.77
C ALA A 263 14.46 -2.11 -31.82
N ILE A 264 15.39 -3.01 -31.50
CA ILE A 264 15.97 -3.97 -32.45
C ILE A 264 14.99 -5.14 -32.74
N THR A 265 14.04 -5.45 -31.84
CA THR A 265 13.18 -6.65 -31.94
C THR A 265 11.66 -6.40 -31.96
N VAL A 266 11.19 -5.15 -31.78
CA VAL A 266 9.75 -4.81 -31.70
C VAL A 266 9.34 -3.69 -32.64
N THR A 267 8.13 -3.82 -33.19
CA THR A 267 7.55 -2.85 -34.13
C THR A 267 7.12 -1.55 -33.43
N GLU A 268 7.08 -0.44 -34.17
CA GLU A 268 6.57 0.85 -33.65
C GLU A 268 5.12 0.76 -33.15
N ARG A 269 4.32 -0.11 -33.76
CA ARG A 269 2.96 -0.41 -33.30
C ARG A 269 2.96 -1.00 -31.89
N GLN A 270 3.82 -2.00 -31.63
CA GLN A 270 3.94 -2.63 -30.32
C GLN A 270 4.45 -1.65 -29.25
N LYS A 271 5.39 -0.76 -29.60
CA LYS A 271 5.83 0.31 -28.70
C LYS A 271 4.68 1.26 -28.35
N LEU A 272 3.86 1.63 -29.33
CA LEU A 272 2.69 2.48 -29.09
C LEU A 272 1.61 1.77 -28.25
N GLU A 273 1.41 0.46 -28.46
CA GLU A 273 0.54 -0.39 -27.64
C GLU A 273 1.04 -0.42 -26.18
N PHE A 274 2.34 -0.64 -25.94
CA PHE A 274 2.94 -0.56 -24.60
C PHE A 274 2.73 0.81 -23.93
N ILE A 275 2.94 1.90 -24.67
CA ILE A 275 2.69 3.26 -24.16
C ILE A 275 1.20 3.45 -23.83
N HIS A 276 0.29 2.89 -24.65
CA HIS A 276 -1.13 2.90 -24.36
C HIS A 276 -1.46 2.13 -23.06
N GLU A 277 -0.85 0.96 -22.85
CA GLU A 277 -0.99 0.19 -21.62
C GLU A 277 -0.49 0.97 -20.40
N CYS A 278 0.66 1.66 -20.51
CA CYS A 278 1.17 2.54 -19.46
C CYS A 278 0.16 3.64 -19.09
N ARG A 279 -0.46 4.27 -20.09
CA ARG A 279 -1.51 5.26 -19.86
C ARG A 279 -2.73 4.65 -19.18
N SER A 280 -3.15 3.47 -19.62
CA SER A 280 -4.29 2.73 -19.05
C SER A 280 -4.07 2.40 -17.58
N MET A 281 -2.84 2.00 -17.23
CA MET A 281 -2.42 1.77 -15.85
C MET A 281 -2.52 3.06 -15.01
N LEU A 282 -1.97 4.18 -15.50
CA LEU A 282 -2.05 5.47 -14.81
C LEU A 282 -3.48 5.91 -14.57
N THR A 283 -4.33 5.88 -15.60
CA THR A 283 -5.71 6.34 -15.48
C THR A 283 -6.53 5.43 -14.56
N THR A 284 -6.30 4.12 -14.61
CA THR A 284 -6.91 3.17 -13.67
C THR A 284 -6.50 3.48 -12.23
N MET A 285 -5.22 3.81 -12.03
CA MET A 285 -4.71 4.17 -10.71
C MET A 285 -5.26 5.47 -10.18
N ILE A 286 -5.24 6.50 -11.01
CA ILE A 286 -5.80 7.80 -10.66
C ILE A 286 -7.30 7.65 -10.37
N ALA A 287 -8.06 6.89 -11.16
CA ALA A 287 -9.49 6.69 -10.94
C ALA A 287 -9.77 6.06 -9.56
N LYS A 288 -8.97 5.06 -9.16
CA LYS A 288 -9.10 4.43 -7.83
C LYS A 288 -8.70 5.35 -6.70
N LEU A 289 -7.63 6.12 -6.87
CA LEU A 289 -7.23 7.17 -5.93
C LEU A 289 -8.32 8.23 -5.78
N GLN A 290 -8.91 8.68 -6.89
CA GLN A 290 -10.04 9.61 -6.88
C GLN A 290 -11.27 9.00 -6.20
N GLU A 291 -11.57 7.72 -6.44
CA GLU A 291 -12.71 7.03 -5.84
C GLU A 291 -12.64 7.01 -4.31
N LYS A 292 -11.48 6.71 -3.74
CA LYS A 292 -11.29 6.59 -2.29
C LYS A 292 -10.64 7.81 -1.63
N SER A 293 -10.48 8.91 -2.36
CA SER A 293 -9.72 10.06 -1.87
C SER A 293 -10.34 10.69 -0.62
N PRO A 294 -9.54 10.98 0.44
CA PRO A 294 -9.95 11.79 1.59
C PRO A 294 -10.31 13.23 1.20
N LEU A 295 -9.91 13.70 0.02
CA LEU A 295 -10.27 15.04 -0.46
C LEU A 295 -11.79 15.23 -0.62
N LYS A 296 -12.57 14.13 -0.69
CA LYS A 296 -14.04 14.16 -0.65
C LYS A 296 -14.59 14.60 0.70
N GLN A 297 -13.82 14.41 1.77
CA GLN A 297 -14.27 14.61 3.14
C GLN A 297 -14.02 16.06 3.57
N LYS A 298 -15.10 16.76 3.95
CA LYS A 298 -15.02 18.12 4.49
C LYS A 298 -14.15 18.19 5.74
N ALA A 299 -14.25 17.18 6.60
CA ALA A 299 -13.39 16.90 7.74
C ALA A 299 -11.89 17.07 7.43
N VAL A 300 -11.38 16.34 6.43
CA VAL A 300 -9.95 16.35 6.07
C VAL A 300 -9.52 17.73 5.56
N ARG A 301 -10.37 18.37 4.75
CA ARG A 301 -10.14 19.77 4.34
C ARG A 301 -10.14 20.71 5.53
N GLY A 302 -11.02 20.52 6.51
CA GLY A 302 -11.06 21.31 7.73
C GLY A 302 -9.80 21.14 8.57
N LEU A 303 -9.32 19.91 8.75
CA LEU A 303 -8.10 19.59 9.52
C LEU A 303 -6.85 20.26 8.96
N SER A 304 -6.78 20.48 7.65
CA SER A 304 -5.66 21.24 7.04
C SER A 304 -5.61 22.72 7.43
N SER A 305 -6.59 23.22 8.18
CA SER A 305 -6.43 24.51 8.86
C SER A 305 -5.27 24.47 9.87
N LEU A 306 -5.01 23.32 10.50
CA LEU A 306 -3.93 23.13 11.47
C LEU A 306 -2.56 22.84 10.81
N ASP A 307 -2.45 22.99 9.49
CA ASP A 307 -1.16 22.89 8.79
C ASP A 307 -0.41 24.23 8.93
N PRO A 308 0.80 24.25 9.52
CA PRO A 308 1.61 25.46 9.65
C PRO A 308 1.79 26.22 8.33
N CYS A 309 1.95 25.50 7.22
CA CYS A 309 2.14 26.12 5.91
C CYS A 309 0.88 26.88 5.47
N VAL A 310 -0.31 26.36 5.77
CA VAL A 310 -1.58 27.00 5.44
C VAL A 310 -1.81 28.24 6.31
N ILE A 311 -1.47 28.15 7.60
CA ILE A 311 -1.59 29.28 8.54
C ILE A 311 -0.66 30.43 8.14
N GLN A 312 0.61 30.13 7.86
CA GLN A 312 1.63 31.15 7.56
C GLN A 312 1.44 31.81 6.18
N HIS A 313 1.04 31.05 5.16
CA HIS A 313 0.96 31.57 3.79
C HIS A 313 -0.46 31.97 3.36
N SER A 314 -1.50 31.51 4.05
CA SER A 314 -2.90 31.74 3.67
C SER A 314 -3.84 31.78 4.88
N PRO A 315 -3.66 32.73 5.82
CA PRO A 315 -4.39 32.76 7.09
C PRO A 315 -5.91 32.86 6.91
N GLN A 316 -6.41 33.59 5.91
CA GLN A 316 -7.85 33.66 5.64
C GLN A 316 -8.42 32.30 5.18
N LEU A 317 -7.64 31.52 4.41
CA LEU A 317 -8.01 30.16 4.03
C LEU A 317 -7.98 29.22 5.24
N ALA A 318 -6.98 29.36 6.11
CA ALA A 318 -6.89 28.60 7.36
C ALA A 318 -8.12 28.84 8.24
N GLN A 319 -8.52 30.10 8.44
CA GLN A 319 -9.72 30.48 9.21
C GLN A 319 -11.01 29.92 8.61
N LYS A 320 -11.16 29.98 7.28
CA LYS A 320 -12.30 29.38 6.58
C LYS A 320 -12.36 27.86 6.76
N ARG A 321 -11.22 27.18 6.61
CA ARG A 321 -11.11 25.72 6.80
C ARG A 321 -11.37 25.33 8.26
N PHE A 322 -10.91 26.11 9.22
CA PHE A 322 -11.16 25.88 10.64
C PHE A 322 -12.64 26.04 11.00
N SER A 323 -13.33 27.02 10.40
CA SER A 323 -14.79 27.16 10.57
C SER A 323 -15.53 25.90 10.09
N PHE A 324 -15.15 25.36 8.93
CA PHE A 324 -15.71 24.07 8.46
C PHE A 324 -15.37 22.91 9.40
N LEU A 325 -14.18 22.89 9.99
CA LEU A 325 -13.79 21.85 10.95
C LEU A 325 -14.69 21.89 12.20
N LEU A 326 -14.94 23.09 12.74
CA LEU A 326 -15.83 23.27 13.89
C LEU A 326 -17.26 22.83 13.58
N GLU A 327 -17.79 23.16 12.40
CA GLU A 327 -19.10 22.69 11.95
C GLU A 327 -19.15 21.15 11.90
N GLU A 328 -18.14 20.50 11.33
CA GLU A 328 -18.10 19.02 11.24
C GLU A 328 -17.96 18.36 12.63
N LEU A 329 -17.16 18.92 13.54
CA LEU A 329 -17.02 18.42 14.90
C LEU A 329 -18.31 18.61 15.72
N ASN A 330 -19.00 19.74 15.52
CA ASN A 330 -20.27 20.03 16.18
C ASN A 330 -21.40 19.12 15.66
N HIS A 331 -21.53 18.95 14.34
CA HIS A 331 -22.46 17.98 13.75
C HIS A 331 -22.23 16.55 14.24
N ALA A 332 -20.97 16.20 14.54
CA ALA A 332 -20.60 14.93 15.14
C ALA A 332 -20.82 14.87 16.67
N ASN A 333 -21.38 15.91 17.29
CA ASN A 333 -21.55 16.06 18.74
C ASN A 333 -20.24 15.82 19.53
N ILE A 334 -19.09 16.20 18.96
CA ILE A 334 -17.78 16.09 19.61
C ILE A 334 -17.48 17.35 20.43
N ILE A 335 -17.93 18.51 19.94
CA ILE A 335 -17.85 19.81 20.60
C ILE A 335 -19.23 20.44 20.66
N ASN A 336 -19.45 21.37 21.59
CA ASN A 336 -20.69 22.16 21.68
C ASN A 336 -20.53 23.55 21.04
N ASP A 337 -21.64 24.26 20.85
CA ASP A 337 -21.67 25.59 20.21
C ASP A 337 -20.80 26.62 20.94
N VAL A 338 -20.78 26.58 22.27
CA VAL A 338 -20.02 27.53 23.10
C VAL A 338 -18.52 27.34 22.88
N LEU A 339 -18.07 26.08 22.91
CA LEU A 339 -16.67 25.73 22.65
C LEU A 339 -16.28 26.10 21.21
N ALA A 340 -17.15 25.82 20.24
CA ALA A 340 -16.89 26.14 18.84
C ALA A 340 -16.73 27.65 18.61
N GLU A 341 -17.65 28.47 19.12
CA GLU A 341 -17.61 29.92 18.92
C GLU A 341 -16.41 30.58 19.61
N ASN A 342 -16.05 30.12 20.81
CA ASN A 342 -14.87 30.61 21.51
C ASN A 342 -13.58 30.19 20.80
N ALA A 343 -13.44 28.91 20.45
CA ALA A 343 -12.27 28.41 19.72
C ALA A 343 -12.09 29.12 18.37
N LYS A 344 -13.18 29.46 17.67
CA LYS A 344 -13.14 30.23 16.42
C LYS A 344 -12.54 31.63 16.61
N LYS A 345 -12.93 32.33 17.68
CA LYS A 345 -12.40 33.66 18.02
C LYS A 345 -10.92 33.60 18.39
N GLU A 346 -10.53 32.62 19.21
CA GLU A 346 -9.15 32.39 19.60
C GLU A 346 -8.27 32.02 18.38
N TYR A 347 -8.79 31.20 17.46
CA TYR A 347 -8.11 30.85 16.23
C TYR A 347 -7.93 32.03 15.28
N LEU A 348 -8.92 32.90 15.16
CA LEU A 348 -8.81 34.15 14.41
C LEU A 348 -7.66 35.01 14.92
N HIS A 349 -7.55 35.14 16.26
CA HIS A 349 -6.42 35.84 16.87
C HIS A 349 -5.09 35.15 16.56
N PHE A 350 -5.02 33.82 16.72
CA PHE A 350 -3.83 33.02 16.42
C PHE A 350 -3.34 33.17 14.97
N CYS A 351 -4.23 33.09 13.98
CA CYS A 351 -3.88 33.25 12.57
C CYS A 351 -3.43 34.68 12.20
N ASN A 352 -3.73 35.68 13.05
CA ASN A 352 -3.39 37.08 12.83
C ASN A 352 -2.16 37.52 13.65
N LEU A 353 -1.47 36.60 14.34
CA LEU A 353 -0.17 36.87 14.96
C LEU A 353 0.83 37.36 13.91
N LYS A 354 1.87 38.07 14.36
CA LYS A 354 2.90 38.57 13.43
C LYS A 354 3.60 37.41 12.75
N LYS A 355 3.99 37.60 11.49
CA LYS A 355 4.70 36.56 10.72
C LYS A 355 5.95 36.04 11.44
N SER A 356 6.70 36.93 12.11
CA SER A 356 7.88 36.56 12.92
C SER A 356 7.54 35.65 14.11
N GLU A 357 6.40 35.87 14.75
CA GLU A 357 5.94 35.06 15.88
C GLU A 357 5.51 33.67 15.39
N LEU A 358 4.74 33.60 14.30
CA LEU A 358 4.36 32.33 13.68
C LEU A 358 5.58 31.54 13.17
N GLN A 359 6.57 32.24 12.61
CA GLN A 359 7.83 31.62 12.19
C GLN A 359 8.60 31.03 13.37
N GLU A 360 8.68 31.73 14.50
CA GLU A 360 9.32 31.19 15.71
C GLU A 360 8.55 29.99 16.27
N ILE A 361 7.22 30.04 16.34
CA ILE A 361 6.37 28.93 16.80
C ILE A 361 6.57 27.69 15.92
N PHE A 362 6.58 27.85 14.60
CA PHE A 362 6.65 26.75 13.64
C PHE A 362 8.06 26.46 13.12
N ARG A 363 9.09 27.14 13.61
CA ARG A 363 10.50 26.90 13.27
C ARG A 363 10.91 25.42 13.34
N PRO A 364 10.42 24.60 14.30
CA PRO A 364 10.73 23.17 14.33
C PRO A 364 10.21 22.39 13.10
N CYS A 365 9.18 22.89 12.40
CA CYS A 365 8.65 22.28 11.17
C CYS A 365 9.51 22.56 9.94
N ASP A 366 10.24 23.68 9.89
CA ASP A 366 10.96 24.13 8.69
C ASP A 366 12.25 23.34 8.43
N GLN A 367 12.78 22.65 9.44
CA GLN A 367 14.07 21.98 9.35
C GLN A 367 14.00 20.56 8.77
N PHE A 368 12.82 20.07 8.38
CA PHE A 368 12.61 18.64 8.08
C PHE A 368 13.19 17.72 9.16
N SER A 369 13.35 18.22 10.39
CA SER A 369 13.82 17.41 11.50
C SER A 369 12.62 16.57 11.92
N ASP A 370 12.74 15.27 11.75
CA ASP A 370 11.75 14.28 12.17
C ASP A 370 11.69 14.15 13.71
N GLU A 371 12.02 15.19 14.47
CA GLU A 371 12.12 15.09 15.93
C GLU A 371 10.84 15.55 16.64
N VAL A 372 10.12 16.56 16.14
CA VAL A 372 9.00 17.18 16.87
C VAL A 372 7.67 17.11 16.10
N GLY A 373 6.62 16.58 16.74
CA GLY A 373 5.27 16.50 16.18
C GLY A 373 4.44 17.77 16.41
N LEU A 374 3.38 17.97 15.60
CA LEU A 374 2.48 19.12 15.73
C LEU A 374 1.82 19.21 17.12
N ASP A 375 1.55 18.08 17.75
CA ASP A 375 1.06 17.97 19.12
C ASP A 375 2.00 18.63 20.13
N THR A 376 3.31 18.43 19.99
CA THR A 376 4.31 19.07 20.85
C THR A 376 4.42 20.55 20.55
N ILE A 377 4.39 20.95 19.27
CA ILE A 377 4.48 22.35 18.85
C ILE A 377 3.28 23.14 19.37
N TYR A 378 2.06 22.71 19.04
CA TYR A 378 0.85 23.36 19.54
C TYR A 378 0.75 23.32 21.06
N GLY A 379 1.15 22.20 21.68
CA GLY A 379 1.17 22.07 23.14
C GLY A 379 2.09 23.09 23.80
N SER A 380 3.30 23.29 23.25
CA SER A 380 4.29 24.23 23.81
C SER A 380 3.81 25.68 23.86
N PHE A 381 2.92 26.06 22.93
CA PHE A 381 2.43 27.44 22.81
C PHE A 381 1.04 27.66 23.42
N LEU A 382 0.15 26.67 23.36
CA LEU A 382 -1.26 26.85 23.75
C LEU A 382 -1.55 26.35 25.16
N ILE A 383 -0.74 25.45 25.74
CA ILE A 383 -0.99 24.91 27.09
C ILE A 383 -0.70 25.99 28.14
N GLY A 384 -1.68 26.27 28.99
CA GLY A 384 -1.54 27.23 30.10
C GLY A 384 -1.86 28.67 29.73
N GLU A 385 -1.99 28.98 28.44
CA GLU A 385 -2.36 30.31 27.96
C GLU A 385 -3.87 30.55 28.07
N ALA A 386 -4.27 31.51 28.91
CA ALA A 386 -5.67 31.82 29.16
C ALA A 386 -6.43 32.24 27.89
N ASN A 387 -5.73 32.87 26.94
CA ASN A 387 -6.29 33.36 25.68
C ASN A 387 -6.52 32.26 24.63
N TYR A 388 -6.04 31.03 24.85
CA TYR A 388 -6.10 29.94 23.87
C TYR A 388 -6.67 28.63 24.42
N LYS A 389 -7.37 28.71 25.57
CA LYS A 389 -7.89 27.53 26.27
C LYS A 389 -8.83 26.70 25.39
N HIS A 390 -9.78 27.35 24.71
CA HIS A 390 -10.79 26.67 23.91
C HIS A 390 -10.21 26.14 22.59
N LEU A 391 -9.30 26.91 22.00
CA LEU A 391 -8.55 26.52 20.82
C LEU A 391 -7.73 25.26 21.09
N TRP A 392 -7.00 25.22 22.21
CA TRP A 392 -6.24 24.05 22.58
C TRP A 392 -7.12 22.81 22.77
N GLU A 393 -8.30 22.95 23.39
CA GLU A 393 -9.23 21.84 23.57
C GLU A 393 -9.66 21.24 22.22
N VAL A 394 -10.00 22.09 21.23
CA VAL A 394 -10.35 21.65 19.88
C VAL A 394 -9.15 21.03 19.15
N ILE A 395 -7.96 21.67 19.18
CA ILE A 395 -6.75 21.14 18.54
C ILE A 395 -6.37 19.79 19.12
N LYS A 396 -6.43 19.64 20.44
CA LYS A 396 -6.17 18.37 21.12
C LYS A 396 -7.08 17.26 20.61
N ILE A 397 -8.38 17.52 20.45
CA ILE A 397 -9.32 16.56 19.84
C ILE A 397 -8.84 16.17 18.44
N CYS A 398 -8.52 17.15 17.59
CA CYS A 398 -8.06 16.92 16.21
C CYS A 398 -6.76 16.10 16.10
N LEU A 399 -5.78 16.39 16.95
CA LEU A 399 -4.50 15.68 16.94
C LEU A 399 -4.64 14.28 17.54
N VAL A 400 -5.46 14.10 18.58
CA VAL A 400 -5.79 12.76 19.12
C VAL A 400 -6.51 11.89 18.09
N LEU A 401 -7.40 12.47 17.27
CA LEU A 401 -8.03 11.74 16.16
C LEU A 401 -6.99 11.21 15.14
N SER A 402 -5.83 11.85 15.05
CA SER A 402 -4.71 11.42 14.20
C SER A 402 -3.94 10.22 14.77
N HIS A 403 -4.04 9.97 16.09
CA HIS A 403 -3.34 8.88 16.79
C HIS A 403 -4.18 7.60 16.95
N GLY A 404 -5.50 7.66 16.68
CA GLY A 404 -6.47 6.66 17.10
C GLY A 404 -6.37 5.26 16.47
N ASN A 405 -5.46 4.99 15.52
CA ASN A 405 -5.27 3.65 14.92
C ASN A 405 -3.91 3.42 14.23
N ALA A 406 -2.84 4.14 14.60
CA ALA A 406 -1.49 3.77 14.13
C ALA A 406 -1.13 2.30 14.48
N THR A 407 -1.79 1.71 15.48
CA THR A 407 -1.68 0.28 15.85
C THR A 407 -2.37 -0.67 14.86
N VAL A 408 -3.46 -0.27 14.21
CA VAL A 408 -4.10 -1.08 13.13
C VAL A 408 -3.39 -0.86 11.80
N GLU A 409 -2.67 0.26 11.67
CA GLU A 409 -1.73 0.55 10.57
C GLU A 409 -0.36 -0.13 10.72
N GLY A 410 -0.13 -0.82 11.84
CA GLY A 410 1.00 -1.74 12.04
C GLY A 410 1.01 -2.96 11.10
N GLY A 411 0.06 -3.05 10.16
CA GLY A 411 0.19 -3.95 9.00
C GLY A 411 1.35 -3.60 8.06
N PHE A 412 1.94 -2.41 8.20
CA PHE A 412 3.07 -1.95 7.39
C PHE A 412 4.33 -1.62 8.22
N SER A 413 4.36 -1.92 9.52
CA SER A 413 5.52 -1.64 10.39
C SER A 413 6.42 -2.88 10.53
N VAL A 414 7.68 -2.72 10.10
CA VAL A 414 8.79 -3.70 10.23
C VAL A 414 8.89 -4.30 11.63
N ASN A 415 8.50 -3.57 12.68
CA ASN A 415 8.66 -4.00 14.08
C ASN A 415 7.80 -5.22 14.46
N LYS A 416 6.84 -5.62 13.61
CA LYS A 416 6.09 -6.87 13.77
C LYS A 416 6.83 -8.12 13.26
N SER A 417 8.00 -7.99 12.65
CA SER A 417 8.89 -9.13 12.33
C SER A 417 9.41 -9.87 13.59
N LEU A 418 9.19 -9.32 14.79
CA LEU A 418 9.43 -9.99 16.08
C LEU A 418 8.18 -10.70 16.67
N LEU A 419 7.03 -10.66 16.00
CA LEU A 419 5.76 -11.19 16.54
C LEU A 419 5.26 -12.39 15.70
N VAL A 420 5.29 -13.60 16.28
CA VAL A 420 4.70 -14.80 15.66
C VAL A 420 3.18 -14.70 15.61
N GLU A 421 2.60 -15.08 14.46
CA GLU A 421 1.24 -14.80 13.96
C GLU A 421 0.04 -15.32 14.77
N ASN A 422 0.24 -15.91 15.94
CA ASN A 422 -0.85 -16.29 16.87
C ASN A 422 -0.49 -16.08 18.34
N MET A 423 0.62 -15.40 18.61
CA MET A 423 0.96 -15.00 19.95
C MET A 423 0.18 -13.74 20.31
N HIS A 424 -0.67 -13.88 21.31
CA HIS A 424 -1.29 -12.73 21.93
C HIS A 424 -0.17 -11.88 22.55
N GLU A 425 -0.28 -10.56 22.45
CA GLU A 425 0.72 -9.58 22.92
C GLU A 425 1.37 -9.94 24.28
N LYS A 426 0.56 -10.41 25.23
CA LYS A 426 1.00 -10.85 26.56
C LYS A 426 2.04 -11.99 26.53
N THR A 427 1.95 -12.87 25.53
CA THR A 427 2.87 -14.00 25.33
C THR A 427 4.23 -13.53 24.84
N VAL A 428 4.25 -12.49 24.00
CA VAL A 428 5.49 -11.93 23.45
C VAL A 428 6.22 -11.12 24.51
N ILE A 429 5.49 -10.29 25.28
CA ILE A 429 6.04 -9.56 26.43
C ILE A 429 6.66 -10.55 27.43
N ALA A 430 5.96 -11.64 27.74
CA ALA A 430 6.49 -12.67 28.63
C ALA A 430 7.76 -13.33 28.08
N GLN A 431 7.81 -13.68 26.79
CA GLN A 431 8.99 -14.27 26.17
C GLN A 431 10.19 -13.32 26.17
N ARG A 432 9.97 -12.03 25.95
CA ARG A 432 11.04 -11.02 25.98
C ARG A 432 11.61 -10.83 27.38
N HIS A 433 10.76 -10.74 28.40
CA HIS A 433 11.22 -10.73 29.79
C HIS A 433 12.03 -11.97 30.16
N ILE A 434 11.59 -13.15 29.69
CA ILE A 434 12.32 -14.40 29.91
C ILE A 434 13.68 -14.36 29.21
N HIS A 435 13.74 -13.89 27.97
CA HIS A 435 14.98 -13.76 27.21
C HIS A 435 15.98 -12.80 27.88
N ASP A 436 15.51 -11.62 28.29
CA ASP A 436 16.35 -10.58 28.88
C ASP A 436 16.95 -11.06 30.22
N GLU A 437 16.15 -11.72 31.05
CA GLU A 437 16.62 -12.33 32.31
C GLU A 437 17.61 -13.48 32.09
N ILE A 438 17.39 -14.31 31.06
CA ILE A 438 18.35 -15.35 30.67
C ILE A 438 19.69 -14.72 30.28
N GLN A 439 19.65 -13.61 29.54
CA GLN A 439 20.83 -12.93 29.06
C GLN A 439 21.58 -12.21 30.20
N GLU A 440 20.87 -11.55 31.11
CA GLU A 440 21.43 -10.90 32.30
C GLU A 440 22.08 -11.91 33.25
N ALA A 441 21.50 -13.10 33.40
CA ALA A 441 22.11 -14.19 34.15
C ALA A 441 23.39 -14.75 33.48
N GLY A 442 23.74 -14.32 32.26
CA GLY A 442 24.89 -14.85 31.51
C GLY A 442 24.60 -16.19 30.82
N GLY A 443 23.32 -16.47 30.56
CA GLY A 443 22.84 -17.66 29.88
C GLY A 443 22.05 -18.61 30.78
N ILE A 444 21.33 -19.54 30.15
CA ILE A 444 20.35 -20.42 30.81
C ILE A 444 20.95 -21.23 31.97
N LYS A 445 22.24 -21.57 31.88
CA LYS A 445 22.94 -22.40 32.88
C LYS A 445 23.10 -21.71 34.25
N ASN A 446 23.01 -20.39 34.29
CA ASN A 446 23.24 -19.60 35.49
C ASN A 446 21.95 -19.18 36.21
N ILE A 447 20.79 -19.62 35.69
CA ILE A 447 19.48 -19.22 36.24
C ILE A 447 19.13 -20.09 37.44
N HIS A 448 18.92 -19.45 38.59
CA HIS A 448 18.50 -20.14 39.80
C HIS A 448 16.98 -20.42 39.79
N ILE A 449 16.60 -21.70 39.77
CA ILE A 449 15.20 -22.12 39.75
C ILE A 449 14.57 -21.98 41.14
N SER A 450 13.71 -20.99 41.33
CA SER A 450 13.02 -20.76 42.61
C SER A 450 11.81 -21.68 42.82
N LYS A 451 11.46 -21.95 44.08
CA LYS A 451 10.27 -22.74 44.46
C LYS A 451 8.97 -22.17 43.87
N LYS A 452 8.84 -20.84 43.79
CA LYS A 452 7.68 -20.17 43.18
C LYS A 452 7.52 -20.54 41.70
N MET A 453 8.62 -20.59 40.95
CA MET A 453 8.57 -20.97 39.52
C MET A 453 8.08 -22.42 39.37
N LEU A 454 8.55 -23.32 40.23
CA LEU A 454 8.11 -24.71 40.24
C LEU A 454 6.62 -24.86 40.57
N ASP A 455 6.08 -24.03 41.46
CA ASP A 455 4.65 -24.02 41.79
C ASP A 455 3.80 -23.43 40.64
N TYR A 456 4.30 -22.40 39.94
CA TYR A 456 3.64 -21.82 38.77
C TYR A 456 3.49 -22.83 37.63
N VAL A 457 4.56 -23.57 37.33
CA VAL A 457 4.57 -24.62 36.30
C VAL A 457 3.60 -25.75 36.67
N ARG A 458 3.63 -26.21 37.93
CA ARG A 458 2.72 -27.27 38.40
C ARG A 458 1.24 -26.91 38.25
N GLY A 459 0.87 -25.64 38.43
CA GLY A 459 -0.51 -25.16 38.27
C GLY A 459 -0.92 -24.73 36.86
N ALA A 460 -0.01 -24.72 35.87
CA ALA A 460 -0.25 -24.10 34.56
C ALA A 460 -1.38 -24.77 33.77
N ARG A 461 -1.44 -26.11 33.80
CA ARG A 461 -2.43 -26.87 33.02
C ARG A 461 -3.87 -26.64 33.49
N LYS A 462 -4.08 -26.56 34.81
CA LYS A 462 -5.41 -26.28 35.38
C LYS A 462 -5.94 -24.93 34.91
N ARG A 463 -5.11 -23.88 35.01
CA ARG A 463 -5.44 -22.52 34.56
C ARG A 463 -5.74 -22.45 33.06
N TYR A 464 -5.03 -23.23 32.26
CA TYR A 464 -5.29 -23.29 30.83
C TYR A 464 -6.65 -23.92 30.51
N HIS A 465 -7.06 -24.97 31.21
CA HIS A 465 -8.37 -25.58 31.02
C HIS A 465 -9.52 -24.63 31.40
N GLU A 466 -9.41 -23.89 32.50
CA GLU A 466 -10.40 -22.88 32.91
C GLU A 466 -10.58 -21.79 31.83
N TYR A 467 -9.48 -21.34 31.20
CA TYR A 467 -9.52 -20.39 30.08
C TYR A 467 -10.23 -20.95 28.84
N LEU A 468 -10.01 -22.22 28.49
CA LEU A 468 -10.63 -22.83 27.32
C LEU A 468 -12.15 -22.97 27.47
N GLU A 469 -12.66 -23.25 28.67
CA GLU A 469 -14.09 -23.37 28.91
C GLU A 469 -14.83 -22.04 28.69
N MET A 470 -14.27 -20.92 29.18
CA MET A 470 -14.83 -19.59 28.92
C MET A 470 -14.88 -19.29 27.41
N LYS A 471 -13.81 -19.62 26.67
CA LYS A 471 -13.77 -19.37 25.21
C LYS A 471 -14.81 -20.18 24.44
N LYS A 472 -15.15 -21.37 24.92
CA LYS A 472 -16.17 -22.22 24.30
C LYS A 472 -17.57 -21.62 24.45
N GLN A 473 -17.88 -21.03 25.60
CA GLN A 473 -19.16 -20.35 25.83
C GLN A 473 -19.34 -19.13 24.91
N GLU A 474 -18.31 -18.28 24.80
CA GLU A 474 -18.33 -17.10 23.91
C GLU A 474 -18.54 -17.47 22.44
N LYS A 475 -17.95 -18.59 21.99
CA LYS A 475 -18.08 -19.05 20.60
C LYS A 475 -19.50 -19.53 20.30
N SER A 476 -20.12 -20.26 21.24
CA SER A 476 -21.49 -20.75 21.07
C SER A 476 -22.50 -19.63 20.88
N GLU A 477 -22.34 -18.50 21.58
CA GLU A 477 -23.23 -17.34 21.40
C GLU A 477 -23.03 -16.64 20.04
N LYS A 478 -21.79 -16.55 19.56
CA LYS A 478 -21.48 -15.98 18.24
C LYS A 478 -22.06 -16.83 17.11
N ASP A 479 -21.99 -18.15 17.24
CA ASP A 479 -22.50 -19.07 16.22
C ASP A 479 -24.03 -19.01 16.11
N LYS A 480 -24.74 -18.83 17.24
CA LYS A 480 -26.20 -18.59 17.24
C LYS A 480 -26.58 -17.34 16.45
N LYS A 481 -25.89 -16.21 16.69
CA LYS A 481 -26.13 -14.95 15.95
C LYS A 481 -25.81 -15.07 14.46
N LYS A 482 -24.79 -15.85 14.10
CA LYS A 482 -24.39 -16.08 12.70
C LYS A 482 -25.39 -16.95 11.95
N ALA A 483 -26.00 -17.93 12.63
CA ALA A 483 -27.05 -18.77 12.04
C ALA A 483 -28.31 -17.97 11.72
N GLU A 484 -28.70 -17.04 12.59
CA GLU A 484 -29.84 -16.15 12.38
C GLU A 484 -29.63 -15.22 11.18
N LYS A 485 -28.43 -14.65 11.03
CA LYS A 485 -28.07 -13.84 9.86
C LYS A 485 -28.16 -14.63 8.53
N ARG A 486 -27.70 -15.89 8.52
CA ARG A 486 -27.75 -16.74 7.31
C ARG A 486 -29.17 -17.05 6.87
N LYS A 487 -30.12 -17.20 7.80
CA LYS A 487 -31.54 -17.40 7.46
C LYS A 487 -32.11 -16.19 6.71
N LEU A 488 -31.76 -14.98 7.16
CA LEU A 488 -32.18 -13.75 6.49
C LEU A 488 -31.53 -13.61 5.09
N ASP A 489 -30.24 -13.95 4.95
CA ASP A 489 -29.53 -13.86 3.66
C ASP A 489 -30.13 -14.82 2.60
N ILE A 490 -30.61 -16.00 3.01
CA ILE A 490 -31.28 -16.96 2.10
C ILE A 490 -32.60 -16.38 1.60
N GLN A 491 -33.42 -15.80 2.49
CA GLN A 491 -34.69 -15.18 2.10
C GLN A 491 -34.49 -14.03 1.10
N VAL A 492 -33.43 -13.23 1.26
CA VAL A 492 -33.10 -12.16 0.30
C VAL A 492 -32.75 -12.74 -1.06
N LYS A 493 -31.95 -13.80 -1.10
CA LYS A 493 -31.47 -14.40 -2.34
C LYS A 493 -32.57 -15.09 -3.14
N ASP A 494 -33.53 -15.72 -2.46
CA ASP A 494 -34.68 -16.36 -3.10
C ASP A 494 -35.55 -15.32 -3.82
N LEU A 495 -35.82 -14.18 -3.18
CA LEU A 495 -36.55 -13.06 -3.78
C LEU A 495 -35.80 -12.43 -4.97
N GLU A 496 -34.48 -12.33 -4.92
CA GLU A 496 -33.66 -11.84 -6.04
C GLU A 496 -33.66 -12.81 -7.23
N GLY A 497 -33.67 -14.13 -6.96
CA GLY A 497 -33.73 -15.16 -7.98
C GLY A 497 -35.04 -15.14 -8.76
N GLU A 498 -36.15 -14.95 -8.06
CA GLU A 498 -37.48 -14.84 -8.67
C GLU A 498 -37.57 -13.62 -9.59
N ARG A 499 -37.02 -12.48 -9.16
CA ARG A 499 -36.89 -11.25 -9.98
C ARG A 499 -36.14 -11.51 -11.29
N LYS A 500 -35.09 -12.33 -11.26
CA LYS A 500 -34.24 -12.60 -12.44
C LYS A 500 -34.94 -13.51 -13.45
N LYS A 501 -35.69 -14.52 -12.98
CA LYS A 501 -36.47 -15.41 -13.86
C LYS A 501 -37.53 -14.62 -14.64
N LEU A 502 -38.22 -13.69 -13.98
CA LEU A 502 -39.16 -12.77 -14.63
C LEU A 502 -38.50 -11.95 -15.74
N MET A 503 -37.27 -11.47 -15.51
CA MET A 503 -36.52 -10.68 -16.48
C MET A 503 -36.15 -11.49 -17.74
N MET A 504 -35.66 -12.73 -17.57
CA MET A 504 -35.28 -13.59 -18.70
C MET A 504 -36.47 -14.02 -19.55
N ALA A 505 -37.59 -14.39 -18.92
CA ALA A 505 -38.81 -14.73 -19.63
C ALA A 505 -39.37 -13.56 -20.47
N THR A 506 -39.02 -12.32 -20.11
CA THR A 506 -39.38 -11.13 -20.88
C THR A 506 -38.47 -10.95 -22.11
N GLU A 507 -37.18 -11.30 -22.00
CA GLU A 507 -36.20 -11.21 -23.09
C GLU A 507 -36.42 -12.29 -24.15
N GLU A 508 -36.73 -13.53 -23.77
CA GLU A 508 -37.01 -14.62 -24.73
C GLU A 508 -38.23 -14.29 -25.61
N LYS A 509 -39.26 -13.66 -25.02
CA LYS A 509 -40.42 -13.17 -25.78
C LYS A 509 -40.02 -12.10 -26.78
N ARG A 510 -39.04 -11.26 -26.45
CA ARG A 510 -38.55 -10.20 -27.33
C ARG A 510 -37.81 -10.77 -28.54
N GLU A 511 -36.94 -11.74 -28.31
CA GLU A 511 -36.19 -12.39 -29.40
C GLU A 511 -37.09 -13.17 -30.37
N ALA A 512 -38.12 -13.84 -29.85
CA ALA A 512 -39.10 -14.53 -30.69
C ALA A 512 -39.80 -13.56 -31.65
N ILE A 513 -40.16 -12.37 -31.17
CA ILE A 513 -40.76 -11.30 -31.98
C ILE A 513 -39.78 -10.83 -33.07
N ASP A 514 -38.49 -10.70 -32.74
CA ASP A 514 -37.47 -10.23 -33.68
C ASP A 514 -37.20 -11.24 -34.82
N VAL A 515 -37.27 -12.54 -34.55
CA VAL A 515 -37.13 -13.60 -35.57
C VAL A 515 -38.31 -13.58 -36.53
N GLU A 516 -39.53 -13.48 -36.02
CA GLU A 516 -40.74 -13.40 -36.84
C GLU A 516 -40.71 -12.15 -37.75
N LEU A 517 -40.21 -11.03 -37.23
CA LEU A 517 -39.93 -9.82 -37.99
C LEU A 517 -38.92 -10.03 -39.13
N GLN A 518 -37.87 -10.82 -38.92
CA GLN A 518 -36.88 -11.12 -39.95
C GLN A 518 -37.44 -12.02 -41.05
N GLU A 519 -38.24 -13.02 -40.72
CA GLU A 519 -38.88 -13.89 -41.71
C GLU A 519 -39.86 -13.14 -42.59
N LEU A 520 -40.67 -12.26 -41.98
CA LEU A 520 -41.58 -11.39 -42.71
C LEU A 520 -40.83 -10.45 -43.66
N LYS A 521 -39.69 -9.89 -43.23
CA LYS A 521 -38.83 -9.06 -44.09
C LYS A 521 -38.21 -9.85 -45.25
N LYS A 522 -37.81 -11.10 -45.04
CA LYS A 522 -37.30 -11.97 -46.13
C LYS A 522 -38.40 -12.30 -47.14
N LYS A 523 -39.60 -12.65 -46.68
CA LYS A 523 -40.76 -12.87 -47.56
C LYS A 523 -41.13 -11.61 -48.34
N GLN A 524 -41.09 -10.45 -47.70
CA GLN A 524 -41.27 -9.16 -48.35
C GLN A 524 -40.22 -8.90 -49.44
N ALA A 525 -38.95 -9.23 -49.18
CA ALA A 525 -37.87 -9.05 -50.16
C ALA A 525 -37.97 -10.00 -51.36
N SER A 526 -38.62 -11.16 -51.23
CA SER A 526 -38.86 -12.10 -52.35
C SER A 526 -40.05 -11.72 -53.25
N LEU A 527 -40.82 -10.69 -52.88
CA LEU A 527 -41.96 -10.18 -53.63
C LEU A 527 -41.60 -8.99 -54.55
N TYR A 528 -40.34 -8.55 -54.52
CA TYR A 528 -39.74 -7.54 -55.40
C TYR A 528 -38.58 -8.16 -56.18
#